data_AF-A0A8J3WXB4-F1
#
_entry.id   AF-A0A8J3WXB4-F1
#
_cell.length_a   1.000
_cell.length_b   1.000
_cell.length_c   1.000
_cell.angle_alpha   90.00
_cell.angle_beta   90.00
_cell.angle_gamma   90.00
#
_symmetry.space_group_name_H-M   'P 1'
#
loop_
_entity.id
_entity.type
_entity.pdbx_description
1 polymer ?
#
loop_
_entity_poly.entity_id
_entity_poly.type
_entity_poly.pdbx_seq_one_letter_code
_entity_poly.pdbx_strand_id
1 'polypeptide(L)'
;MSAAELTVMIMSSPAADGPPEMSRAEIEAIFPDFFDERPLSSQEREELRALLNTPGGPRGHLTIRQRRARPSLGIIRSPQAVSAVVQDFERTRSSSYDAETYARGVLTGVWWAIGKAETRAGPISGDLAEQWPPDLGDVYHETRVALDLADGRIRPEMRPPRRYVEGVEDALCWLFALNDYRPVPIQE
;
A
#
# COMPACT_ATOMS: atom_id res chain seq x y z
N MET A 1 -14.24 10.96 -0.23
CA MET A 1 -14.75 9.58 -0.28
C MET A 1 -15.84 9.41 0.75
N SER A 2 -17.06 9.21 0.27
CA SER A 2 -18.28 9.08 1.08
C SER A 2 -18.48 7.61 1.47
N ALA A 3 -19.22 7.35 2.56
CA ALA A 3 -19.59 6.01 3.02
C ALA A 3 -20.26 5.12 1.94
N ALA A 4 -20.68 5.70 0.82
CA ALA A 4 -21.26 5.00 -0.33
C ALA A 4 -20.26 4.13 -1.12
N GLU A 5 -18.95 4.39 -1.06
CA GLU A 5 -17.98 3.68 -1.92
C GLU A 5 -17.51 2.34 -1.34
N LEU A 6 -17.79 2.05 -0.06
CA LEU A 6 -17.38 0.81 0.60
C LEU A 6 -18.37 -0.36 0.42
N THR A 7 -19.51 -0.13 -0.24
CA THR A 7 -20.60 -1.11 -0.37
C THR A 7 -20.57 -1.93 -1.66
N VAL A 8 -19.71 -1.62 -2.65
CA VAL A 8 -19.85 -2.19 -4.01
C VAL A 8 -19.03 -3.46 -4.27
N MET A 9 -18.23 -3.97 -3.34
CA MET A 9 -17.39 -5.17 -3.59
C MET A 9 -17.92 -6.48 -2.99
N ILE A 10 -19.23 -6.58 -2.77
CA ILE A 10 -19.94 -7.85 -2.57
C ILE A 10 -21.25 -7.68 -3.32
N MET A 11 -21.40 -8.23 -4.53
CA MET A 11 -22.67 -8.66 -5.15
C MET A 11 -22.45 -8.99 -6.63
N SER A 12 -22.32 -10.29 -6.93
CA SER A 12 -22.66 -10.84 -8.24
C SER A 12 -23.27 -12.21 -8.02
N SER A 13 -24.55 -12.21 -7.65
CA SER A 13 -25.45 -13.35 -7.82
C SER A 13 -26.89 -12.83 -7.85
N PRO A 14 -27.74 -13.23 -8.83
CA PRO A 14 -29.11 -12.76 -8.92
C PRO A 14 -30.00 -13.66 -8.06
N ALA A 15 -30.32 -13.21 -6.85
CA ALA A 15 -31.39 -13.78 -6.03
C ALA A 15 -32.36 -12.67 -5.62
N ALA A 16 -33.65 -12.95 -5.74
CA ALA A 16 -34.76 -12.00 -5.67
C ALA A 16 -35.14 -11.54 -4.25
N ASP A 17 -34.19 -11.55 -3.31
CA ASP A 17 -34.32 -10.93 -2.00
C ASP A 17 -33.15 -9.97 -1.86
N GLY A 18 -33.45 -8.68 -1.69
CA GLY A 18 -32.42 -7.67 -1.42
C GLY A 18 -31.54 -8.10 -0.23
N PRO A 19 -30.30 -7.61 -0.14
CA PRO A 19 -29.45 -7.91 1.01
C PRO A 19 -30.24 -7.61 2.29
N PRO A 20 -30.20 -8.49 3.30
CA PRO A 20 -30.95 -8.28 4.53
C PRO A 20 -30.61 -6.90 5.08
N GLU A 21 -31.64 -6.06 5.25
CA GLU A 21 -31.48 -4.75 5.88
C GLU A 21 -31.12 -4.97 7.35
N MET A 22 -29.83 -4.90 7.66
CA MET A 22 -29.38 -4.88 9.05
C MET A 22 -29.75 -3.55 9.68
N SER A 23 -30.40 -3.61 10.84
CA SER A 23 -30.66 -2.45 11.66
C SER A 23 -29.35 -1.81 12.15
N ARG A 24 -29.41 -0.53 12.48
CA ARG A 24 -28.29 0.21 13.06
C ARG A 24 -27.70 -0.51 14.29
N ALA A 25 -28.55 -1.05 15.16
CA ALA A 25 -28.13 -1.75 16.37
C ALA A 25 -27.37 -3.04 16.05
N GLU A 26 -27.77 -3.77 15.01
CA GLU A 26 -27.06 -4.98 14.56
C GLU A 26 -25.70 -4.63 13.97
N ILE A 27 -25.59 -3.51 13.23
CA ILE A 27 -24.31 -3.01 12.72
C ILE A 27 -23.39 -2.60 13.88
N GLU A 28 -23.89 -1.84 14.87
CA GLU A 28 -23.11 -1.42 16.03
C GLU A 28 -22.68 -2.60 16.92
N ALA A 29 -23.48 -3.66 17.01
CA ALA A 29 -23.11 -4.86 17.75
C ALA A 29 -21.92 -5.61 17.13
N ILE A 30 -21.78 -5.57 15.80
CA ILE A 30 -20.67 -6.21 15.07
C ILE A 30 -19.47 -5.26 14.95
N PHE A 31 -19.73 -3.97 14.72
CA PHE A 31 -18.74 -2.93 14.49
C PHE A 31 -19.01 -1.73 15.42
N PRO A 32 -18.54 -1.78 16.68
CA PRO A 32 -18.85 -0.78 17.69
C PRO A 32 -18.47 0.67 17.31
N ASP A 33 -17.50 0.83 16.41
CA ASP A 33 -17.00 2.13 15.96
C ASP A 33 -17.43 2.50 14.53
N PHE A 34 -18.37 1.76 13.92
CA PHE A 34 -18.75 1.96 12.52
C PHE A 34 -19.25 3.38 12.22
N PHE A 35 -20.11 3.90 13.10
CA PHE A 35 -20.69 5.24 13.01
C PHE A 35 -19.85 6.32 13.71
N ASP A 36 -18.72 5.96 14.32
CA ASP A 36 -17.82 6.94 14.89
C ASP A 36 -16.97 7.55 13.77
N GLU A 37 -17.33 8.76 13.36
CA GLU A 37 -16.65 9.51 12.31
C GLU A 37 -15.52 10.39 12.85
N ARG A 38 -15.28 10.40 14.17
CA ARG A 38 -14.24 11.25 14.75
C ARG A 38 -12.87 10.81 14.26
N PRO A 39 -12.03 11.73 13.75
CA PRO A 39 -10.68 11.40 13.34
C PRO A 39 -9.87 10.87 14.52
N LEU A 40 -8.89 10.00 14.25
CA LEU A 40 -7.95 9.59 15.29
C LEU A 40 -7.14 10.79 15.78
N SER A 41 -7.02 10.92 17.09
CA SER A 41 -6.09 11.82 17.77
C SER A 41 -4.63 11.48 17.43
N SER A 42 -3.71 12.39 17.73
CA SER A 42 -2.28 12.16 17.49
C SER A 42 -1.75 10.93 18.22
N GLN A 43 -2.22 10.68 19.44
CA GLN A 43 -1.83 9.50 20.21
C GLN A 43 -2.38 8.21 19.58
N GLU A 44 -3.67 8.18 19.22
CA GLU A 44 -4.28 7.00 18.55
C GLU A 44 -3.60 6.71 17.19
N ARG A 45 -3.14 7.75 16.47
CA ARG A 45 -2.37 7.59 15.22
C ARG A 45 -1.00 6.96 15.46
N GLU A 46 -0.31 7.37 16.52
CA GLU A 46 0.99 6.80 16.88
C GLU A 46 0.85 5.35 17.34
N GLU A 47 -0.18 5.05 18.15
CA GLU A 47 -0.53 3.69 18.54
C GLU A 47 -0.86 2.82 17.32
N LEU A 48 -1.60 3.36 16.34
CA LEU A 48 -1.87 2.67 15.09
C LEU A 48 -0.59 2.44 14.27
N ARG A 49 0.32 3.42 14.17
CA ARG A 49 1.63 3.22 13.53
C ARG A 49 2.44 2.13 14.22
N ALA A 50 2.48 2.11 15.54
CA ALA A 50 3.19 1.10 16.33
C ALA A 50 2.58 -0.30 16.09
N LEU A 51 1.25 -0.39 16.10
CA LEU A 51 0.52 -1.62 15.79
C LEU A 51 0.85 -2.15 14.39
N LEU A 52 0.78 -1.29 13.38
CA LEU A 52 1.08 -1.66 11.99
C LEU A 52 2.56 -2.02 11.78
N ASN A 53 3.46 -1.44 12.58
CA ASN A 53 4.88 -1.76 12.53
C ASN A 53 5.23 -3.11 13.15
N THR A 54 4.41 -3.63 14.05
CA THR A 54 4.63 -4.94 14.69
C THR A 54 4.59 -6.08 13.67
N PRO A 55 5.69 -6.85 13.49
CA PRO A 55 5.70 -8.00 12.59
C PRO A 55 4.68 -9.06 13.02
N GLY A 56 3.96 -9.64 12.05
CA GLY A 56 2.86 -10.57 12.32
C GLY A 56 1.69 -9.95 13.08
N GLY A 57 1.67 -8.62 13.23
CA GLY A 57 0.65 -7.90 13.96
C GLY A 57 -0.75 -8.06 13.35
N PRO A 58 -1.81 -7.83 14.14
CA PRO A 58 -3.19 -8.07 13.74
C PRO A 58 -3.72 -6.99 12.78
N ARG A 59 -3.15 -6.88 11.57
CA ARG A 59 -3.59 -5.95 10.52
C ARG A 59 -5.01 -6.23 10.04
N GLY A 60 -5.50 -7.46 10.19
CA GLY A 60 -6.88 -7.85 9.89
C GLY A 60 -7.91 -7.31 10.89
N HIS A 61 -7.48 -6.98 12.11
CA HIS A 61 -8.37 -6.64 13.23
C HIS A 61 -8.41 -5.13 13.55
N LEU A 62 -8.00 -4.29 12.62
CA LEU A 62 -8.14 -2.85 12.77
C LEU A 62 -9.62 -2.46 12.98
N THR A 63 -9.88 -1.51 13.85
CA THR A 63 -11.23 -0.96 13.98
C THR A 63 -11.60 -0.18 12.71
N ILE A 64 -12.89 0.14 12.51
CA ILE A 64 -13.31 0.89 11.31
C ILE A 64 -12.64 2.27 11.27
N ARG A 65 -12.55 2.97 12.40
CA ARG A 65 -11.82 4.25 12.53
C ARG A 65 -10.35 4.11 12.14
N GLN A 66 -9.69 3.05 12.60
CA GLN A 66 -8.28 2.80 12.26
C GLN A 66 -8.08 2.52 10.77
N ARG A 67 -8.96 1.71 10.15
CA ARG A 67 -8.94 1.47 8.70
C ARG A 67 -9.11 2.77 7.91
N ARG A 68 -10.07 3.62 8.30
CA ARG A 68 -10.31 4.93 7.68
C ARG A 68 -9.14 5.90 7.85
N ALA A 69 -8.44 5.85 8.98
CA ALA A 69 -7.31 6.73 9.25
C ALA A 69 -6.01 6.29 8.55
N ARG A 70 -5.87 5.00 8.24
CA ARG A 70 -4.63 4.43 7.68
C ARG A 70 -4.07 5.16 6.45
N PRO A 71 -4.87 5.57 5.45
CA PRO A 71 -4.35 6.31 4.30
C PRO A 71 -3.61 7.59 4.67
N SER A 72 -4.12 8.31 5.68
CA SER A 72 -3.54 9.57 6.15
C SER A 72 -2.25 9.43 6.97
N LEU A 73 -1.83 8.20 7.30
CA LEU A 73 -0.55 7.98 8.00
C LEU A 73 0.65 8.05 7.04
N GLY A 74 0.47 7.91 5.73
CA GLY A 74 1.58 7.79 4.79
C GLY A 74 2.48 6.61 5.14
N ILE A 75 3.80 6.78 4.99
CA ILE A 75 4.79 5.73 5.31
C ILE A 75 4.69 5.34 6.78
N ILE A 76 4.55 4.04 7.03
CA ILE A 76 4.46 3.45 8.36
C ILE A 76 5.84 3.12 8.91
N ARG A 77 6.75 2.62 8.07
CA ARG A 77 8.09 2.19 8.50
C ARG A 77 8.90 3.37 9.03
N SER A 78 9.72 3.10 10.05
CA SER A 78 10.51 4.14 10.70
C SER A 78 11.57 4.73 9.76
N PRO A 79 11.93 6.02 9.92
CA PRO A 79 12.97 6.64 9.08
C PRO A 79 14.31 5.89 9.10
N GLN A 80 14.67 5.29 10.24
CA GLN A 80 15.89 4.49 10.38
C GLN A 80 15.81 3.21 9.54
N ALA A 81 14.68 2.50 9.58
CA ALA A 81 14.48 1.29 8.78
C ALA A 81 14.52 1.59 7.28
N VAL A 82 13.86 2.67 6.85
CA VAL A 82 13.87 3.11 5.45
C VAL A 82 15.29 3.46 5.01
N SER A 83 16.02 4.21 5.83
CA SER A 83 17.42 4.57 5.54
C SER A 83 18.33 3.34 5.43
N ALA A 84 18.11 2.32 6.26
CA ALA A 84 18.86 1.07 6.19
C ALA A 84 18.60 0.32 4.86
N VAL A 85 17.34 0.28 4.37
CA VAL A 85 17.03 -0.32 3.05
C VAL A 85 17.77 0.41 1.94
N VAL A 86 17.69 1.75 1.91
CA VAL A 86 18.40 2.54 0.90
C VAL A 86 19.90 2.22 0.91
N GLN A 87 20.52 2.23 2.09
CA GLN A 87 21.95 1.93 2.20
C GLN A 87 22.33 0.51 1.75
N ASP A 88 21.50 -0.49 2.04
CA ASP A 88 21.77 -1.87 1.59
C ASP A 88 21.76 -1.94 0.06
N PHE A 89 20.77 -1.35 -0.59
CA PHE A 89 20.66 -1.36 -2.06
C PHE A 89 21.69 -0.45 -2.76
N GLU A 90 22.10 0.67 -2.15
CA GLU A 90 23.17 1.52 -2.71
C GLU A 90 24.56 0.88 -2.60
N ARG A 91 24.80 0.07 -1.56
CA ARG A 91 26.09 -0.62 -1.36
C ARG A 91 26.19 -1.91 -2.18
N THR A 92 25.07 -2.59 -2.41
CA THR A 92 25.09 -3.82 -3.19
C THR A 92 25.31 -3.52 -4.66
N ARG A 93 26.46 -3.92 -5.17
CA ARG A 93 26.71 -4.01 -6.61
C ARG A 93 26.47 -5.44 -7.05
N SER A 94 25.71 -5.61 -8.12
CA SER A 94 25.50 -6.90 -8.77
C SER A 94 25.88 -6.79 -10.24
N SER A 95 26.43 -7.86 -10.80
CA SER A 95 26.66 -8.04 -12.23
C SER A 95 25.41 -8.53 -12.96
N SER A 96 24.43 -9.06 -12.23
CA SER A 96 23.18 -9.56 -12.77
C SER A 96 22.23 -8.42 -13.15
N TYR A 97 21.81 -8.42 -14.41
CA TYR A 97 20.80 -7.49 -14.94
C TYR A 97 19.50 -7.54 -14.13
N ASP A 98 19.07 -8.74 -13.73
CA ASP A 98 17.84 -8.93 -12.94
C ASP A 98 17.96 -8.31 -11.55
N ALA A 99 19.11 -8.48 -10.89
CA ALA A 99 19.36 -7.93 -9.57
C ALA A 99 19.47 -6.40 -9.59
N GLU A 100 20.17 -5.84 -10.59
CA GLU A 100 20.25 -4.38 -10.78
C GLU A 100 18.88 -3.78 -11.10
N THR A 101 18.09 -4.46 -11.94
CA THR A 101 16.74 -4.02 -12.32
C THR A 101 15.78 -4.06 -11.13
N TYR A 102 15.86 -5.09 -10.30
CA TYR A 102 15.11 -5.18 -9.03
C TYR A 102 15.54 -4.07 -8.05
N ALA A 103 16.84 -3.88 -7.85
CA ALA A 103 17.38 -2.83 -6.98
C ALA A 103 16.93 -1.43 -7.39
N ARG A 104 16.93 -1.14 -8.71
CA ARG A 104 16.38 0.10 -9.25
C ARG A 104 14.90 0.25 -8.91
N GLY A 105 14.12 -0.81 -9.05
CA GLY A 105 12.70 -0.81 -8.67
C GLY A 105 12.48 -0.46 -7.20
N VAL A 106 13.21 -1.13 -6.29
CA VAL A 106 13.13 -0.87 -4.85
C VAL A 106 13.46 0.59 -4.54
N LEU A 107 14.60 1.10 -5.02
CA LEU A 107 15.01 2.47 -4.76
C LEU A 107 14.03 3.49 -5.33
N THR A 108 13.53 3.29 -6.55
CA THR A 108 12.53 4.19 -7.14
C THR A 108 11.24 4.19 -6.33
N GLY A 109 10.75 3.03 -5.91
CA GLY A 109 9.57 2.92 -5.04
C GLY A 109 9.75 3.65 -3.71
N VAL A 110 10.92 3.49 -3.06
CA VAL A 110 11.25 4.21 -1.83
C VAL A 110 11.27 5.72 -2.04
N TRP A 111 11.96 6.20 -3.07
CA TRP A 111 12.11 7.64 -3.33
C TRP A 111 10.80 8.30 -3.70
N TRP A 112 9.96 7.63 -4.48
CA TRP A 112 8.62 8.11 -4.80
C TRP A 112 7.75 8.18 -3.54
N ALA A 113 7.72 7.11 -2.74
CA ALA A 113 6.90 7.04 -1.52
C ALA A 113 7.25 8.13 -0.50
N ILE A 114 8.53 8.47 -0.33
CA ILE A 114 8.95 9.53 0.61
C ILE A 114 8.83 10.95 0.01
N GLY A 115 8.36 11.07 -1.23
CA GLY A 115 8.19 12.35 -1.93
C GLY A 115 9.50 12.98 -2.40
N LYS A 116 10.56 12.19 -2.60
CA LYS A 116 11.89 12.66 -3.08
C LYS A 116 12.18 12.30 -4.55
N ALA A 117 11.28 11.61 -5.22
CA ALA A 117 11.43 11.38 -6.66
C ALA A 117 11.40 12.72 -7.42
N GLU A 118 12.10 12.76 -8.56
CA GLU A 118 12.14 13.94 -9.43
C GLU A 118 10.77 14.26 -10.04
N THR A 119 9.91 13.24 -10.17
CA THR A 119 8.57 13.36 -10.71
C THR A 119 7.53 12.82 -9.71
N ARG A 120 6.30 13.33 -9.84
CA ARG A 120 5.13 12.84 -9.09
C ARG A 120 4.49 11.61 -9.75
N ALA A 121 4.99 11.19 -10.90
CA ALA A 121 4.45 10.06 -11.64
C ALA A 121 4.74 8.75 -10.89
N GLY A 122 3.74 7.88 -10.85
CA GLY A 122 3.81 6.55 -10.26
C GLY A 122 4.89 5.72 -10.95
N PRO A 123 5.72 4.99 -10.19
CA PRO A 123 6.87 4.25 -10.72
C PRO A 123 6.50 3.14 -11.70
N ILE A 124 5.28 2.59 -11.64
CA ILE A 124 4.78 1.52 -12.49
C ILE A 124 3.76 2.09 -13.49
N SER A 125 2.77 2.85 -13.01
CA SER A 125 1.69 3.35 -13.88
C SER A 125 2.09 4.52 -14.77
N GLY A 126 3.02 5.36 -14.29
CA GLY A 126 3.32 6.66 -14.90
C GLY A 126 2.26 7.73 -14.64
N ASP A 127 1.17 7.41 -13.93
CA ASP A 127 0.11 8.36 -13.59
C ASP A 127 0.55 9.30 -12.47
N LEU A 128 0.06 10.54 -12.46
CA LEU A 128 0.40 11.49 -11.41
C LEU A 128 -0.27 11.10 -10.08
N ALA A 129 0.50 11.07 -8.99
CA ALA A 129 -0.04 10.92 -7.65
C ALA A 129 -1.02 12.06 -7.30
N GLU A 130 -2.18 11.71 -6.75
CA GLU A 130 -3.22 12.66 -6.37
C GLU A 130 -2.71 13.60 -5.26
N GLN A 131 -1.95 13.04 -4.31
CA GLN A 131 -1.30 13.77 -3.23
C GLN A 131 0.24 13.76 -3.37
N TRP A 132 0.93 14.68 -2.67
CA TRP A 132 2.39 14.61 -2.53
C TRP A 132 2.85 14.94 -1.11
N PRO A 133 3.63 14.07 -0.45
CA PRO A 133 3.99 12.69 -0.84
C PRO A 133 2.77 11.80 -1.11
N PRO A 134 2.91 10.69 -1.86
CA PRO A 134 1.79 9.83 -2.21
C PRO A 134 1.17 9.18 -0.96
N ASP A 135 -0.14 8.97 -0.99
CA ASP A 135 -0.87 8.32 0.09
C ASP A 135 -1.09 6.81 -0.17
N LEU A 136 -1.83 6.14 0.71
CA LEU A 136 -2.12 4.71 0.52
C LEU A 136 -3.02 4.43 -0.69
N GLY A 137 -3.86 5.37 -1.10
CA GLY A 137 -4.68 5.27 -2.31
C GLY A 137 -3.80 5.25 -3.56
N ASP A 138 -2.84 6.16 -3.65
CA ASP A 138 -1.83 6.19 -4.72
C ASP A 138 -1.05 4.86 -4.77
N VAL A 139 -0.66 4.32 -3.60
CA VAL A 139 0.02 3.02 -3.51
C VAL A 139 -0.85 1.86 -3.98
N TYR A 140 -2.13 1.82 -3.58
CA TYR A 140 -3.05 0.78 -4.05
C TYR A 140 -3.28 0.85 -5.56
N HIS A 141 -3.28 2.04 -6.15
CA HIS A 141 -3.32 2.19 -7.61
C HIS A 141 -2.09 1.56 -8.27
N GLU A 142 -0.88 1.83 -7.77
CA GLU A 142 0.36 1.21 -8.26
C GLU A 142 0.33 -0.32 -8.14
N THR A 143 -0.09 -0.86 -6.99
CA THR A 143 -0.24 -2.31 -6.80
C THR A 143 -1.26 -2.93 -7.76
N ARG A 144 -2.37 -2.24 -8.02
CA ARG A 144 -3.38 -2.72 -8.99
C ARG A 144 -2.83 -2.75 -10.40
N VAL A 145 -2.07 -1.73 -10.82
CA VAL A 145 -1.42 -1.71 -12.13
C VAL A 145 -0.36 -2.81 -12.23
N ALA A 146 0.39 -3.09 -11.16
CA ALA A 146 1.32 -4.23 -11.11
C ALA A 146 0.62 -5.57 -11.38
N LEU A 147 -0.55 -5.79 -10.78
CA LEU A 147 -1.37 -6.98 -11.02
C LEU A 147 -1.87 -7.05 -12.47
N ASP A 148 -2.36 -5.94 -13.03
CA ASP A 148 -2.80 -5.89 -14.43
C ASP A 148 -1.64 -6.15 -15.41
N LEU A 149 -0.41 -5.74 -15.08
CA LEU A 149 0.80 -6.07 -15.84
C LEU A 149 1.11 -7.57 -15.80
N ALA A 150 1.01 -8.19 -14.62
CA ALA A 150 1.25 -9.61 -14.40
C ALA A 150 0.21 -10.49 -15.13
N ASP A 151 -1.06 -10.08 -15.11
CA ASP A 151 -2.17 -10.73 -15.81
C ASP A 151 -2.14 -10.49 -17.33
N GLY A 152 -1.23 -9.65 -17.80
CA GLY A 152 -1.04 -9.36 -19.20
C GLY A 152 -2.09 -8.44 -19.82
N ARG A 153 -2.85 -7.70 -19.01
CA ARG A 153 -3.92 -6.80 -19.45
C ARG A 153 -3.42 -5.48 -20.04
N ILE A 154 -2.18 -5.10 -19.73
CA ILE A 154 -1.53 -3.88 -20.25
C ILE A 154 -0.67 -4.21 -21.46
N ARG A 155 -0.58 -3.32 -22.45
CA ARG A 155 0.21 -3.58 -23.68
C ARG A 155 1.71 -3.78 -23.37
N PRO A 156 2.40 -4.74 -24.01
CA PRO A 156 3.82 -5.05 -23.75
C PRO A 156 4.77 -3.85 -23.82
N GLU A 157 4.48 -2.91 -24.71
CA GLU A 157 5.33 -1.76 -25.07
C GLU A 157 5.36 -0.69 -23.98
N MET A 158 4.37 -0.72 -23.09
CA MET A 158 4.24 0.20 -21.95
C MET A 158 4.69 -0.44 -20.64
N ARG A 159 5.18 -1.70 -20.67
CA ARG A 159 5.50 -2.44 -19.44
C ARG A 159 6.92 -2.14 -18.98
N PRO A 160 7.12 -1.65 -17.75
CA PRO A 160 8.42 -1.72 -17.11
C PRO A 160 8.90 -3.18 -17.04
N PRO A 161 10.22 -3.43 -16.98
CA PRO A 161 10.75 -4.78 -16.78
C PRO A 161 10.15 -5.44 -15.54
N ARG A 162 9.81 -6.74 -15.61
CA ARG A 162 9.15 -7.47 -14.52
C ARG A 162 9.88 -7.33 -13.17
N ARG A 163 11.20 -7.52 -13.15
CA ARG A 163 12.01 -7.38 -11.92
C ARG A 163 11.94 -5.99 -11.30
N TYR A 164 11.80 -4.95 -12.13
CA TYR A 164 11.65 -3.60 -11.64
C TYR A 164 10.28 -3.42 -10.96
N VAL A 165 9.21 -3.94 -11.57
CA VAL A 165 7.86 -3.91 -10.98
C VAL A 165 7.84 -4.65 -9.64
N GLU A 166 8.44 -5.84 -9.58
CA GLU A 166 8.58 -6.62 -8.33
C GLU A 166 9.28 -5.81 -7.23
N GLY A 167 10.41 -5.15 -7.56
CA GLY A 167 11.13 -4.33 -6.59
C GLY A 167 10.34 -3.13 -6.09
N VAL A 168 9.60 -2.45 -6.98
CA VAL A 168 8.71 -1.35 -6.59
C VAL A 168 7.61 -1.86 -5.65
N GLU A 169 6.92 -2.95 -6.01
CA GLU A 169 5.83 -3.51 -5.23
C GLU A 169 6.28 -3.93 -3.84
N ASP A 170 7.42 -4.63 -3.74
CA ASP A 170 8.00 -5.04 -2.46
C ASP A 170 8.30 -3.83 -1.56
N ALA A 171 8.89 -2.78 -2.13
CA ALA A 171 9.19 -1.55 -1.41
C ALA A 171 7.91 -0.86 -0.90
N LEU A 172 6.92 -0.66 -1.76
CA LEU A 172 5.67 0.02 -1.39
C LEU A 172 4.86 -0.78 -0.37
N CYS A 173 4.73 -2.10 -0.58
CA CYS A 173 4.03 -2.97 0.36
C CYS A 173 4.69 -2.98 1.73
N TRP A 174 6.02 -2.99 1.77
CA TRP A 174 6.75 -2.92 3.03
C TRP A 174 6.60 -1.55 3.70
N LEU A 175 6.81 -0.43 2.98
CA LEU A 175 6.75 0.94 3.51
C LEU A 175 5.41 1.29 4.16
N PHE A 176 4.32 0.83 3.55
CA PHE A 176 2.95 1.10 4.02
C PHE A 176 2.38 -0.03 4.90
N ALA A 177 3.25 -0.96 5.34
CA ALA A 177 2.91 -2.11 6.18
C ALA A 177 1.76 -2.97 5.62
N LEU A 178 1.70 -3.15 4.30
CA LEU A 178 0.86 -4.14 3.65
C LEU A 178 1.43 -5.56 3.82
N ASN A 179 2.75 -5.68 3.93
CA ASN A 179 3.44 -6.91 4.33
C ASN A 179 4.56 -6.61 5.36
N ASP A 180 5.16 -7.67 5.90
CA ASP A 180 6.31 -7.59 6.82
C ASP A 180 7.67 -7.79 6.14
N TYR A 181 7.66 -8.20 4.88
CA TYR A 181 8.86 -8.60 4.16
C TYR A 181 9.63 -7.36 3.71
N ARG A 182 10.67 -7.03 4.46
CA ARG A 182 11.63 -6.01 4.05
C ARG A 182 12.28 -6.43 2.73
N PRO A 183 12.30 -5.59 1.69
CA PRO A 183 13.04 -5.89 0.46
C PRO A 183 14.53 -6.06 0.79
N VAL A 184 15.16 -7.06 0.20
CA VAL A 184 16.59 -7.35 0.35
C VAL A 184 17.25 -7.45 -1.02
N PRO A 185 18.51 -7.02 -1.18
CA PRO A 185 19.21 -7.17 -2.44
C PRO A 185 19.32 -8.65 -2.85
N ILE A 186 19.11 -8.93 -4.13
CA ILE A 186 19.27 -10.28 -4.68
C ILE A 186 20.78 -10.62 -4.67
N GLN A 187 21.13 -11.73 -4.02
CA GLN A 187 22.48 -12.29 -4.02
C GLN A 187 22.60 -13.33 -5.14
N GLU A 188 23.75 -13.37 -5.81
CA GLU A 188 24.08 -14.36 -6.85
C GLU A 188 24.47 -15.71 -6.24
#